data_AF-A0A3A9ZJX6-F1
#
_entry.id   AF-A0A3A9ZJX6-F1
#
_cell.length_a   1.000
_cell.length_b   1.000
_cell.length_c   1.000
_cell.angle_alpha   90.00
_cell.angle_beta   90.00
_cell.angle_gamma   90.00
#
_symmetry.space_group_name_H-M   'P 1'
#
loop_
_entity.id
_entity.type
_entity.pdbx_description
1 polymer ?
#
loop_
_entity_poly.entity_id
_entity_poly.type
_entity_poly.pdbx_seq_one_letter_code
_entity_poly.pdbx_strand_id
1 'polypeptide(L)'
;MSIVEDLGAQVRAAADELPIGQLAQALEKFGQAAERLRWVRQESADPMGVPELSAATEHAETAGYALRVAQEQLAAYLAAIGLASDGAPTPRGPREQRRPAHDAPREAPPPGSAPPAAGPATAPRWWAVRVAELTGGLQGPPEAPDETVREPRELLRRVVSGVRSGDRARLHTELRRAHADVGLGLAAVAPPLLRELAGELLGHPPRADDLPRLRRDLDGRVRDLLPGLPPPVLETLLTRVCRMPPPRRAEAEQPHAADPAVTAGVLAGVLLDRLGRDLPAEAERERQEARDRQRRDDEDRRERDDATRGREAVRQRDAAWERRAAAGREQAADARRRLAAARERIADVRRDSDG
;
A
#
# COMPACT_ATOMS: atom_id res chain seq x y z
N MET A 1 7.73 42.41 -15.91
CA MET A 1 7.60 40.95 -15.68
C MET A 1 7.89 40.26 -17.00
N SER A 2 8.63 39.17 -16.96
CA SER A 2 8.99 38.43 -18.17
C SER A 2 7.80 37.61 -18.65
N ILE A 3 7.56 37.58 -19.97
CA ILE A 3 6.51 36.77 -20.62
C ILE A 3 6.61 35.28 -20.20
N VAL A 4 7.83 34.80 -19.92
CA VAL A 4 8.09 33.42 -19.49
C VAL A 4 7.60 33.17 -18.06
N GLU A 5 7.71 34.15 -17.16
CA GLU A 5 7.23 34.04 -15.77
C GLU A 5 5.70 34.06 -15.71
N ASP A 6 5.07 34.92 -16.51
CA ASP A 6 3.61 35.01 -16.62
C ASP A 6 3.02 33.73 -17.21
N LEU A 7 3.65 33.17 -18.25
CA LEU A 7 3.26 31.89 -18.84
C LEU A 7 3.43 30.73 -17.84
N GLY A 8 4.53 30.73 -17.07
CA GLY A 8 4.76 29.76 -16.01
C GLY A 8 3.72 29.83 -14.89
N ALA A 9 3.27 31.02 -14.53
CA ALA A 9 2.20 31.21 -13.54
C ALA A 9 0.85 30.69 -14.06
N GLN A 10 0.51 30.97 -15.32
CA GLN A 10 -0.72 30.49 -15.96
C GLN A 10 -0.76 28.96 -16.09
N VAL A 11 0.35 28.33 -16.48
CA VAL A 11 0.44 26.87 -16.61
C VAL A 11 0.31 26.17 -15.25
N ARG A 12 0.85 26.75 -14.17
CA ARG A 12 0.68 26.22 -12.81
C ARG A 12 -0.75 26.37 -12.31
N ALA A 13 -1.38 27.52 -12.53
CA ALA A 13 -2.79 27.72 -12.19
C ALA A 13 -3.69 26.70 -12.91
N ALA A 14 -3.45 26.47 -14.20
CA ALA A 14 -4.17 25.46 -14.98
C ALA A 14 -3.92 24.01 -14.48
N ALA A 15 -2.72 23.70 -13.99
CA ALA A 15 -2.40 22.38 -13.44
C ALA A 15 -3.07 22.12 -12.07
N ASP A 16 -3.20 23.16 -11.24
CA ASP A 16 -3.88 23.11 -9.94
C ASP A 16 -5.41 23.01 -10.07
N GLU A 17 -5.98 23.50 -11.17
CA GLU A 17 -7.42 23.41 -11.47
C GLU A 17 -7.85 22.03 -11.98
N LEU A 18 -6.93 21.09 -12.24
CA LEU A 18 -7.27 19.75 -12.72
C LEU A 18 -8.07 18.96 -11.65
N PRO A 19 -9.25 18.38 -11.99
CA PRO A 19 -10.20 17.82 -11.04
C PRO A 19 -9.85 16.41 -10.55
N ILE A 20 -8.58 16.12 -10.25
CA ILE A 20 -8.09 14.76 -9.94
C ILE A 20 -8.73 14.22 -8.66
N GLY A 21 -8.87 15.05 -7.63
CA GLY A 21 -9.50 14.65 -6.36
C GLY A 21 -11.00 14.36 -6.51
N GLN A 22 -11.70 15.15 -7.34
CA GLN A 22 -13.12 14.95 -7.62
C GLN A 22 -13.35 13.69 -8.45
N LEU A 23 -12.46 13.40 -9.40
CA LEU A 23 -12.52 12.19 -10.22
C LEU A 23 -12.23 10.92 -9.40
N ALA A 24 -11.28 10.96 -8.48
CA ALA A 24 -11.01 9.85 -7.56
C ALA A 24 -12.23 9.55 -6.65
N GLN A 25 -12.89 10.59 -6.16
CA GLN A 25 -14.12 10.44 -5.37
C GLN A 25 -15.30 9.92 -6.20
N ALA A 26 -15.39 10.31 -7.48
CA ALA A 26 -16.39 9.78 -8.39
C ALA A 26 -16.18 8.28 -8.67
N LEU A 27 -14.94 7.85 -8.89
CA LEU A 27 -14.58 6.44 -9.07
C LEU A 27 -14.95 5.58 -7.86
N GLU A 28 -14.70 6.08 -6.64
CA GLU A 28 -15.10 5.39 -5.41
C GLU A 28 -16.61 5.22 -5.31
N LYS A 29 -17.40 6.25 -5.66
CA LYS A 29 -18.86 6.19 -5.69
C LYS A 29 -19.40 5.26 -6.78
N PHE A 30 -18.78 5.24 -7.97
CA PHE A 30 -19.13 4.31 -9.04
C PHE A 30 -18.84 2.86 -8.66
N GLY A 31 -17.70 2.60 -8.01
CA GLY A 31 -17.39 1.27 -7.45
C GLY A 31 -18.45 0.80 -6.45
N GLN A 32 -18.84 1.67 -5.51
CA GLN A 32 -19.89 1.37 -4.54
C GLN A 32 -21.27 1.13 -5.21
N ALA A 33 -21.61 1.90 -6.25
CA ALA A 33 -22.85 1.73 -7.00
C ALA A 33 -22.86 0.43 -7.82
N ALA A 34 -21.72 0.07 -8.42
CA ALA A 34 -21.56 -1.16 -9.18
C ALA A 34 -21.68 -2.40 -8.27
N GLU A 35 -21.12 -2.36 -7.05
CA GLU A 35 -21.31 -3.44 -6.06
C GLU A 35 -22.78 -3.58 -5.62
N ARG A 36 -23.47 -2.46 -5.39
CA ARG A 36 -24.90 -2.48 -5.05
C ARG A 36 -25.75 -3.05 -6.18
N LEU A 37 -25.47 -2.69 -7.44
CA LEU A 37 -26.21 -3.22 -8.58
C LEU A 37 -25.84 -4.65 -8.93
N ARG A 38 -24.60 -5.08 -8.65
CA ARG A 38 -24.24 -6.51 -8.67
C ARG A 38 -25.06 -7.30 -7.67
N TRP A 39 -25.29 -6.77 -6.47
CA TRP A 39 -26.13 -7.41 -5.45
C TRP A 39 -27.61 -7.43 -5.84
N VAL A 40 -28.15 -6.30 -6.32
CA VAL A 40 -29.54 -6.24 -6.85
C VAL A 40 -29.72 -7.18 -8.04
N ARG A 41 -28.71 -7.34 -8.90
CA ARG A 41 -28.72 -8.31 -10.02
C ARG A 41 -28.66 -9.76 -9.54
N GLN A 42 -28.01 -10.05 -8.42
CA GLN A 42 -27.94 -11.40 -7.89
C GLN A 42 -29.29 -11.83 -7.29
N GLU A 43 -30.09 -10.87 -6.82
CA GLU A 43 -31.43 -11.07 -6.26
C GLU A 43 -32.57 -10.89 -7.28
N SER A 44 -32.32 -10.17 -8.39
CA SER A 44 -33.30 -9.85 -9.44
C SER A 44 -33.11 -10.72 -10.68
N ALA A 45 -34.21 -11.24 -11.24
CA ALA A 45 -34.21 -12.03 -12.47
C ALA A 45 -34.03 -11.20 -13.77
N ASP A 46 -33.92 -9.86 -13.67
CA ASP A 46 -33.90 -8.95 -14.82
C ASP A 46 -32.51 -8.27 -15.01
N PRO A 47 -31.87 -8.35 -16.19
CA PRO A 47 -30.54 -7.82 -16.41
C PRO A 47 -30.59 -6.32 -16.74
N MET A 48 -30.27 -5.44 -15.79
CA MET A 48 -30.16 -4.00 -16.06
C MET A 48 -28.98 -3.33 -15.34
N GLY A 49 -28.25 -2.46 -16.03
CA GLY A 49 -27.40 -1.39 -15.48
C GLY A 49 -25.93 -1.72 -15.16
N VAL A 50 -25.58 -2.98 -14.89
CA VAL A 50 -24.20 -3.35 -14.51
C VAL A 50 -23.20 -3.17 -15.66
N PRO A 51 -23.50 -3.56 -16.93
CA PRO A 51 -22.59 -3.34 -18.04
C PRO A 51 -22.33 -1.86 -18.33
N GLU A 52 -23.36 -1.01 -18.30
CA GLU A 52 -23.18 0.44 -18.54
C GLU A 52 -22.35 1.11 -17.43
N LEU A 53 -22.48 0.68 -16.17
CA LEU A 53 -21.67 1.20 -15.07
C LEU A 53 -20.23 0.71 -15.09
N SER A 54 -19.98 -0.53 -15.50
CA SER A 54 -18.62 -1.01 -15.74
C SER A 54 -17.94 -0.18 -16.83
N ALA A 55 -18.63 0.07 -17.95
CA ALA A 55 -18.12 0.94 -19.00
C ALA A 55 -17.87 2.38 -18.51
N ALA A 56 -18.77 2.96 -17.72
CA ALA A 56 -18.59 4.29 -17.13
C ALA A 56 -17.37 4.35 -16.16
N THR A 57 -17.12 3.26 -15.42
CA THR A 57 -15.96 3.14 -14.52
C THR A 57 -14.65 3.09 -15.33
N GLU A 58 -14.60 2.27 -16.38
CA GLU A 58 -13.42 2.17 -17.28
C GLU A 58 -13.08 3.52 -17.96
N HIS A 59 -14.10 4.27 -18.38
CA HIS A 59 -13.91 5.62 -18.95
C HIS A 59 -13.36 6.60 -17.91
N ALA A 60 -13.84 6.54 -16.66
CA ALA A 60 -13.36 7.39 -15.57
C ALA A 60 -11.93 7.04 -15.13
N GLU A 61 -11.55 5.76 -15.15
CA GLU A 61 -10.17 5.31 -14.88
C GLU A 61 -9.21 5.79 -15.97
N THR A 62 -9.61 5.65 -17.23
CA THR A 62 -8.86 6.14 -18.39
C THR A 62 -8.67 7.67 -18.32
N ALA A 63 -9.72 8.41 -17.97
CA ALA A 63 -9.64 9.85 -17.76
C ALA A 63 -8.70 10.21 -16.60
N GLY A 64 -8.70 9.45 -15.51
CA GLY A 64 -7.82 9.67 -14.36
C GLY A 64 -6.34 9.44 -14.70
N TYR A 65 -6.07 8.41 -15.51
CA TYR A 65 -4.72 8.17 -16.03
C TYR A 65 -4.26 9.31 -16.94
N ALA A 66 -5.09 9.75 -17.88
CA ALA A 66 -4.78 10.85 -18.79
C ALA A 66 -4.48 12.17 -18.05
N LEU A 67 -5.22 12.48 -16.98
CA LEU A 67 -4.99 13.68 -16.16
C LEU A 67 -3.67 13.63 -15.39
N ARG A 68 -3.24 12.45 -14.90
CA ARG A 68 -1.93 12.28 -14.25
C ARG A 68 -0.79 12.45 -15.25
N VAL A 69 -0.91 11.84 -16.42
CA VAL A 69 0.07 12.02 -17.51
C VAL A 69 0.15 13.49 -17.92
N ALA A 70 -0.98 14.21 -18.01
CA ALA A 70 -0.97 15.64 -18.28
C ALA A 70 -0.22 16.44 -17.21
N GLN A 71 -0.40 16.14 -15.92
CA GLN A 71 0.38 16.77 -14.84
C GLN A 71 1.89 16.53 -14.97
N GLU A 72 2.28 15.29 -15.29
CA GLU A 72 3.69 14.94 -15.50
C GLU A 72 4.30 15.69 -16.69
N GLN A 73 3.56 15.81 -17.80
CA GLN A 73 4.01 16.54 -18.99
C GLN A 73 4.09 18.06 -18.74
N LEU A 74 3.14 18.63 -17.99
CA LEU A 74 3.19 20.04 -17.58
C LEU A 74 4.37 20.30 -16.62
N ALA A 75 4.63 19.40 -15.68
CA ALA A 75 5.79 19.48 -14.79
C ALA A 75 7.11 19.36 -15.57
N ALA A 76 7.19 18.45 -16.54
CA ALA A 76 8.35 18.30 -17.43
C ALA A 76 8.57 19.53 -18.30
N TYR A 77 7.50 20.12 -18.85
CA TYR A 77 7.56 21.35 -19.64
C TYR A 77 8.06 22.53 -18.81
N LEU A 78 7.52 22.72 -17.59
CA LEU A 78 7.98 23.75 -16.65
C LEU A 78 9.45 23.56 -16.26
N ALA A 79 9.91 22.32 -16.09
CA ALA A 79 11.31 22.02 -15.84
C ALA A 79 12.21 22.33 -17.04
N ALA A 80 11.77 22.02 -18.26
CA ALA A 80 12.52 22.29 -19.49
C ALA A 80 12.73 23.78 -19.77
N ILE A 81 11.78 24.64 -19.37
CA ILE A 81 11.90 26.11 -19.50
C ILE A 81 12.58 26.78 -18.30
N GLY A 82 13.20 26.00 -17.41
CA GLY A 82 13.96 26.51 -16.26
C GLY A 82 13.10 27.07 -15.12
N LEU A 83 11.80 26.74 -15.11
CA LEU A 83 10.82 27.17 -14.12
C LEU A 83 10.41 26.06 -13.15
N ALA A 84 11.29 25.06 -12.99
CA ALA A 84 11.16 24.01 -11.99
C ALA A 84 11.07 24.63 -10.58
N SER A 85 10.10 24.18 -9.80
CA SER A 85 9.94 24.62 -8.42
C SER A 85 11.09 24.10 -7.55
N ASP A 86 11.90 25.01 -7.00
CA ASP A 86 12.62 24.78 -5.74
C ASP A 86 11.60 24.70 -4.61
N GLY A 87 10.96 23.54 -4.46
CA GLY A 87 9.89 23.39 -3.49
C GLY A 87 9.12 22.11 -3.71
N ALA A 88 9.63 21.02 -3.16
CA ALA A 88 8.81 19.86 -2.84
C ALA A 88 7.54 20.35 -2.10
N PRO A 89 6.35 19.80 -2.40
CA PRO A 89 5.15 20.18 -1.68
C PRO A 89 5.37 19.85 -0.19
N THR A 90 5.38 20.90 0.63
CA THR A 90 5.39 20.79 2.08
C THR A 90 4.17 19.96 2.53
N PRO A 91 4.32 19.09 3.54
CA PRO A 91 3.18 18.40 4.10
C PRO A 91 2.25 19.44 4.73
N ARG A 92 1.08 19.64 4.12
CA ARG A 92 0.01 20.43 4.73
C ARG A 92 -0.34 19.81 6.09
N GLY A 93 -0.28 20.64 7.12
CA GLY A 93 -0.68 20.33 8.50
C GLY A 93 -2.14 19.88 8.64
N PRO A 94 -2.56 19.56 9.88
CA PRO A 94 -3.60 18.58 10.17
C PRO A 94 -4.95 19.01 9.60
N ARG A 95 -5.37 18.35 8.51
CA ARG A 95 -6.75 18.42 8.04
C ARG A 95 -7.61 17.59 8.96
N GLU A 96 -8.54 18.28 9.62
CA GLU A 96 -9.64 17.72 10.38
C GLU A 96 -10.23 16.52 9.64
N GLN A 97 -10.17 15.38 10.32
CA GLN A 97 -10.75 14.11 9.90
C GLN A 97 -12.26 14.30 9.72
N ARG A 98 -12.71 14.48 8.48
CA ARG A 98 -14.12 14.31 8.14
C ARG A 98 -14.45 12.83 8.31
N ARG A 99 -15.14 12.55 9.41
CA ARG A 99 -15.76 11.26 9.70
C ARG A 99 -16.57 10.78 8.49
N PRO A 100 -16.36 9.54 8.00
CA PRO A 100 -17.31 8.88 7.13
C PRO A 100 -18.65 8.74 7.87
N ALA A 101 -19.74 9.15 7.25
CA ALA A 101 -21.08 8.95 7.80
C ALA A 101 -21.41 7.45 7.75
N HIS A 102 -21.41 6.80 8.91
CA HIS A 102 -22.06 5.52 9.09
C HIS A 102 -23.58 5.72 9.08
N ASP A 103 -24.29 4.74 8.52
CA ASP A 103 -25.74 4.72 8.32
C ASP A 103 -26.51 5.25 9.54
N ALA A 104 -26.91 6.52 9.49
CA ALA A 104 -27.91 7.07 10.38
C ALA A 104 -29.28 7.00 9.67
N PRO A 105 -30.34 6.49 10.32
CA PRO A 105 -31.68 6.57 9.77
C PRO A 105 -32.09 8.04 9.67
N ARG A 106 -32.47 8.50 8.47
CA ARG A 106 -32.97 9.86 8.28
C ARG A 106 -34.43 9.93 8.70
N GLU A 107 -34.67 10.66 9.80
CA GLU A 107 -36.01 11.02 10.27
C GLU A 107 -36.68 12.00 9.30
N ALA A 108 -37.90 11.68 8.87
CA ALA A 108 -38.82 12.59 8.19
C ALA A 108 -40.03 12.85 9.11
N PRO A 109 -40.52 14.09 9.25
CA PRO A 109 -41.66 14.38 10.12
C PRO A 109 -43.02 14.06 9.45
N PRO A 110 -44.07 13.67 10.23
CA PRO A 110 -45.41 13.28 9.73
C PRO A 110 -46.39 14.50 9.72
N PRO A 111 -47.69 14.41 9.29
CA PRO A 111 -48.56 13.21 9.26
C PRO A 111 -49.60 13.05 8.12
N GLY A 112 -50.14 11.82 8.04
CA GLY A 112 -51.40 11.46 7.39
C GLY A 112 -51.74 9.98 7.67
N SER A 113 -52.78 9.73 8.48
CA SER A 113 -53.09 8.50 9.22
C SER A 113 -53.53 7.29 8.36
N ALA A 114 -52.97 6.09 8.62
CA ALA A 114 -53.62 4.74 8.60
C ALA A 114 -52.57 3.62 8.87
N PRO A 115 -53.00 2.36 9.06
CA PRO A 115 -53.10 1.54 10.29
C PRO A 115 -51.74 1.08 10.89
N PRO A 116 -51.69 0.41 12.08
CA PRO A 116 -50.42 0.09 12.75
C PRO A 116 -49.54 -0.82 11.89
N ALA A 117 -48.47 -0.24 11.35
CA ALA A 117 -47.41 -0.99 10.72
C ALA A 117 -46.68 -1.81 11.79
N ALA A 118 -46.58 -3.11 11.57
CA ALA A 118 -45.52 -3.92 12.20
C ALA A 118 -44.20 -3.16 12.00
N GLY A 119 -43.49 -2.88 13.09
CA GLY A 119 -42.26 -2.09 13.06
C GLY A 119 -41.30 -2.64 12.00
N PRO A 120 -40.51 -1.77 11.33
CA PRO A 120 -39.65 -2.20 10.25
C PRO A 120 -38.70 -3.28 10.79
N ALA A 121 -38.88 -4.51 10.32
CA ALA A 121 -37.92 -5.57 10.52
C ALA A 121 -36.59 -5.05 9.95
N THR A 122 -35.67 -4.67 10.84
CA THR A 122 -34.37 -4.15 10.45
C THR A 122 -33.69 -5.27 9.68
N ALA A 123 -33.38 -5.02 8.40
CA ALA A 123 -32.75 -6.02 7.55
C ALA A 123 -31.53 -6.64 8.28
N PRO A 124 -31.37 -7.97 8.25
CA PRO A 124 -30.30 -8.63 8.98
C PRO A 124 -28.94 -8.11 8.49
N ARG A 125 -28.07 -7.74 9.44
CA ARG A 125 -26.72 -7.24 9.16
C ARG A 125 -25.86 -8.38 8.60
N TRP A 126 -25.56 -8.35 7.31
CA TRP A 126 -24.87 -9.44 6.60
C TRP A 126 -23.56 -9.90 7.28
N TRP A 127 -22.79 -8.97 7.84
CA TRP A 127 -21.54 -9.29 8.55
C TRP A 127 -21.80 -10.15 9.78
N ALA A 128 -22.78 -9.74 10.60
CA ALA A 128 -23.17 -10.47 11.80
C ALA A 128 -23.72 -11.87 11.47
N VAL A 129 -24.49 -11.97 10.38
CA VAL A 129 -25.00 -13.24 9.84
C VAL A 129 -23.84 -14.16 9.47
N ARG A 130 -22.90 -13.67 8.65
CA ARG A 130 -21.78 -14.49 8.19
C ARG A 130 -20.82 -14.88 9.32
N VAL A 131 -20.56 -13.99 10.26
CA VAL A 131 -19.78 -14.31 11.47
C VAL A 131 -20.45 -15.42 12.27
N ALA A 132 -21.79 -15.40 12.41
CA ALA A 132 -22.52 -16.45 13.12
C ALA A 132 -22.36 -17.82 12.45
N GLU A 133 -22.45 -17.86 11.12
CA GLU A 133 -22.19 -19.07 10.33
C GLU A 133 -20.76 -19.59 10.53
N LEU A 134 -19.75 -18.70 10.45
CA LEU A 134 -18.35 -19.08 10.59
C LEU A 134 -18.02 -19.63 11.98
N THR A 135 -18.53 -19.01 13.05
CA THR A 135 -18.26 -19.43 14.43
C THR A 135 -19.20 -20.54 14.93
N GLY A 136 -20.21 -20.93 14.15
CA GLY A 136 -21.28 -21.84 14.59
C GLY A 136 -22.13 -21.26 15.74
N GLY A 137 -22.23 -19.94 15.82
CA GLY A 137 -22.98 -19.23 16.86
C GLY A 137 -24.46 -19.08 16.49
N LEU A 138 -25.33 -19.00 17.49
CA LEU A 138 -26.76 -18.73 17.24
C LEU A 138 -26.93 -17.32 16.69
N GLN A 139 -27.74 -17.19 15.64
CA GLN A 139 -28.25 -15.89 15.20
C GLN A 139 -29.23 -15.35 16.25
N GLY A 140 -28.70 -14.61 17.22
CA GLY A 140 -29.50 -13.86 18.18
C GLY A 140 -30.19 -12.63 17.53
N PRO A 141 -31.02 -11.87 18.27
CA PRO A 141 -31.59 -10.62 17.77
C PRO A 141 -30.49 -9.66 17.27
N PRO A 142 -30.78 -8.75 16.31
CA PRO A 142 -29.81 -7.82 15.78
C PRO A 142 -29.29 -6.91 16.89
N GLU A 143 -28.12 -7.23 17.43
CA GLU A 143 -27.45 -6.38 18.40
C GLU A 143 -26.87 -5.17 17.66
N ALA A 144 -27.04 -3.99 18.25
CA ALA A 144 -26.43 -2.77 17.74
C ALA A 144 -24.90 -2.95 17.67
N PRO A 145 -24.24 -2.40 16.64
CA PRO A 145 -22.79 -2.44 16.59
C PRO A 145 -22.22 -1.76 17.82
N ASP A 146 -21.11 -2.27 18.30
CA ASP A 146 -20.37 -1.61 19.36
C ASP A 146 -19.65 -0.40 18.77
N GLU A 147 -20.15 0.80 19.08
CA GLU A 147 -19.58 2.06 18.61
C GLU A 147 -18.14 2.31 19.12
N THR A 148 -17.67 1.53 20.09
CA THR A 148 -16.27 1.61 20.56
C THR A 148 -15.30 0.89 19.62
N VAL A 149 -15.78 -0.05 18.80
CA VAL A 149 -14.96 -0.80 17.84
C VAL A 149 -14.94 -0.07 16.50
N ARG A 150 -14.18 1.03 16.45
CA ARG A 150 -14.06 1.89 15.26
C ARG A 150 -12.89 1.53 14.36
N GLU A 151 -11.94 0.72 14.86
CA GLU A 151 -10.69 0.45 14.17
C GLU A 151 -10.43 -1.05 14.05
N PRO A 152 -9.97 -1.55 12.87
CA PRO A 152 -9.71 -2.97 12.66
C PRO A 152 -8.66 -3.56 13.62
N ARG A 153 -7.74 -2.72 14.11
CA ARG A 153 -6.71 -3.11 15.08
C ARG A 153 -7.28 -3.35 16.47
N GLU A 154 -8.22 -2.52 16.90
CA GLU A 154 -8.94 -2.72 18.16
C GLU A 154 -9.75 -4.01 18.10
N LEU A 155 -10.44 -4.26 16.99
CA LEU A 155 -11.13 -5.52 16.77
C LEU A 155 -10.14 -6.71 16.84
N LEU A 156 -8.96 -6.59 16.21
CA LEU A 156 -7.94 -7.63 16.28
C LEU A 156 -7.49 -7.89 17.73
N ARG A 157 -7.28 -6.87 18.56
CA ARG A 157 -6.94 -7.02 19.99
C ARG A 157 -8.00 -7.84 20.74
N ARG A 158 -9.27 -7.54 20.51
CA ARG A 158 -10.39 -8.27 21.13
C ARG A 158 -10.50 -9.71 20.64
N VAL A 159 -10.30 -9.93 19.34
CA VAL A 159 -10.22 -11.27 18.74
C VAL A 159 -9.09 -12.08 19.39
N VAL A 160 -7.89 -11.51 19.54
CA VAL A 160 -6.76 -12.19 20.22
C VAL A 160 -7.11 -12.53 21.67
N SER A 161 -7.72 -11.61 22.41
CA SER A 161 -8.20 -11.91 23.78
C SER A 161 -9.23 -13.04 23.81
N GLY A 162 -10.14 -13.10 22.83
CA GLY A 162 -11.11 -14.17 22.68
C GLY A 162 -10.45 -15.52 22.40
N VAL A 163 -9.51 -15.56 21.44
CA VAL A 163 -8.77 -16.78 21.06
C VAL A 163 -7.98 -17.35 22.23
N ARG A 164 -7.28 -16.50 22.99
CA ARG A 164 -6.51 -16.90 24.19
C ARG A 164 -7.39 -17.46 25.30
N SER A 165 -8.56 -16.86 25.52
CA SER A 165 -9.51 -17.36 26.51
C SER A 165 -10.09 -18.74 26.15
N GLY A 166 -9.97 -19.17 24.88
CA GLY A 166 -10.63 -20.38 24.37
C GLY A 166 -12.16 -20.28 24.31
N ASP A 167 -12.72 -19.13 24.67
CA ASP A 167 -14.16 -18.89 24.66
C ASP A 167 -14.63 -18.47 23.26
N ARG A 168 -15.15 -19.45 22.53
CA ARG A 168 -15.74 -19.23 21.19
C ARG A 168 -16.96 -18.33 21.23
N ALA A 169 -17.75 -18.34 22.32
CA ALA A 169 -18.91 -17.46 22.44
C ALA A 169 -18.46 -16.00 22.56
N ARG A 170 -17.42 -15.74 23.35
CA ARG A 170 -16.79 -14.42 23.42
C ARG A 170 -16.23 -13.98 22.08
N LEU A 171 -15.50 -14.85 21.37
CA LEU A 171 -15.00 -14.56 20.01
C LEU A 171 -16.13 -14.21 19.05
N HIS A 172 -17.21 -14.99 19.07
CA HIS A 172 -18.42 -14.74 18.27
C HIS A 172 -19.02 -13.35 18.58
N THR A 173 -19.19 -13.02 19.85
CA THR A 173 -19.75 -11.73 20.28
C THR A 173 -18.90 -10.55 19.81
N GLU A 174 -17.59 -10.59 20.00
CA GLU A 174 -16.69 -9.50 19.60
C GLU A 174 -16.69 -9.28 18.08
N LEU A 175 -16.60 -10.37 17.31
CA LEU A 175 -16.65 -10.28 15.83
C LEU A 175 -18.01 -9.79 15.34
N ARG A 176 -19.09 -10.24 15.94
CA ARG A 176 -20.46 -9.92 15.51
C ARG A 176 -20.85 -8.47 15.78
N ARG A 177 -20.35 -7.89 16.88
CA ARG A 177 -20.60 -6.49 17.27
C ARG A 177 -19.82 -5.49 16.42
N ALA A 178 -18.77 -5.90 15.71
CA ALA A 178 -18.04 -5.04 14.80
C ALA A 178 -18.93 -4.52 13.65
N HIS A 179 -18.63 -3.31 13.18
CA HIS A 179 -19.12 -2.88 11.86
C HIS A 179 -18.45 -3.69 10.75
N ALA A 180 -19.14 -3.81 9.62
CA ALA A 180 -18.69 -4.67 8.53
C ALA A 180 -17.39 -4.17 7.88
N ASP A 181 -17.22 -2.85 7.73
CA ASP A 181 -16.00 -2.21 7.26
C ASP A 181 -14.82 -2.45 8.21
N VAL A 182 -15.04 -2.35 9.52
CA VAL A 182 -14.03 -2.63 10.54
C VAL A 182 -13.63 -4.11 10.53
N GLY A 183 -14.63 -5.00 10.43
CA GLY A 183 -14.45 -6.44 10.31
C GLY A 183 -13.68 -6.85 9.06
N LEU A 184 -14.03 -6.28 7.90
CA LEU A 184 -13.30 -6.48 6.64
C LEU A 184 -11.88 -5.92 6.72
N GLY A 185 -11.66 -4.85 7.49
CA GLY A 185 -10.33 -4.30 7.76
C GLY A 185 -9.34 -5.30 8.36
N LEU A 186 -9.81 -6.39 9.00
CA LEU A 186 -8.94 -7.49 9.44
C LEU A 186 -8.14 -8.11 8.28
N ALA A 187 -8.71 -8.16 7.08
CA ALA A 187 -8.01 -8.66 5.89
C ALA A 187 -6.85 -7.75 5.45
N ALA A 188 -6.83 -6.49 5.87
CA ALA A 188 -5.72 -5.58 5.60
C ALA A 188 -4.64 -5.66 6.69
N VAL A 189 -5.05 -5.74 7.97
CA VAL A 189 -4.11 -5.66 9.10
C VAL A 189 -3.47 -7.00 9.48
N ALA A 190 -4.18 -8.12 9.33
CA ALA A 190 -3.70 -9.41 9.80
C ALA A 190 -2.64 -10.07 8.89
N PRO A 191 -2.72 -10.06 7.54
CA PRO A 191 -1.76 -10.80 6.71
C PRO A 191 -0.28 -10.42 6.88
N PRO A 192 0.11 -9.13 7.02
CA PRO A 192 1.50 -8.79 7.32
C PRO A 192 1.97 -9.40 8.65
N LEU A 193 1.11 -9.41 9.68
CA LEU A 193 1.40 -10.00 11.00
C LEU A 193 1.56 -11.51 10.92
N LEU A 194 0.70 -12.18 10.15
CA LEU A 194 0.75 -13.64 9.99
C LEU A 194 2.13 -14.10 9.50
N ARG A 195 2.75 -13.35 8.60
CA ARG A 195 4.07 -13.71 8.07
C ARG A 195 5.19 -13.53 9.10
N GLU A 196 5.14 -12.45 9.87
CA GLU A 196 6.08 -12.19 10.97
C GLU A 196 5.97 -13.32 12.02
N LEU A 197 4.76 -13.58 12.50
CA LEU A 197 4.48 -14.59 13.53
C LEU A 197 4.78 -16.01 13.05
N ALA A 198 4.46 -16.36 11.80
CA ALA A 198 4.83 -17.65 11.24
C ALA A 198 6.35 -17.80 11.14
N GLY A 199 7.07 -16.73 10.79
CA GLY A 199 8.54 -16.75 10.76
C GLY A 199 9.15 -16.97 12.14
N GLU A 200 8.57 -16.36 13.17
CA GLU A 200 8.98 -16.59 14.57
C GLU A 200 8.70 -18.01 15.04
N LEU A 201 7.52 -18.55 14.73
CA LEU A 201 7.16 -19.93 15.09
C LEU A 201 8.09 -20.96 14.42
N LEU A 202 8.53 -20.69 13.19
CA LEU A 202 9.41 -21.57 12.42
C LEU A 202 10.89 -21.34 12.73
N GLY A 203 11.26 -20.17 13.24
CA GLY A 203 12.66 -19.74 13.43
C GLY A 203 13.35 -19.28 12.13
N HIS A 204 12.62 -19.22 11.02
CA HIS A 204 13.10 -18.75 9.72
C HIS A 204 11.94 -18.20 8.88
N PRO A 205 12.20 -17.40 7.83
CA PRO A 205 11.13 -16.93 6.96
C PRO A 205 10.32 -18.11 6.39
N PRO A 206 8.96 -18.04 6.35
CA PRO A 206 8.12 -19.13 5.90
C PRO A 206 8.33 -19.43 4.41
N ARG A 207 8.45 -20.71 4.08
CA ARG A 207 8.69 -21.26 2.74
C ARG A 207 7.60 -22.27 2.36
N ALA A 208 7.63 -22.72 1.11
CA ALA A 208 6.71 -23.73 0.58
C ALA A 208 6.70 -25.01 1.43
N ASP A 209 7.88 -25.49 1.83
CA ASP A 209 8.06 -26.74 2.59
C ASP A 209 7.45 -26.70 4.00
N ASP A 210 7.19 -25.49 4.53
CA ASP A 210 6.63 -25.29 5.86
C ASP A 210 5.10 -25.41 5.88
N LEU A 211 4.45 -25.36 4.72
CA LEU A 211 2.98 -25.38 4.62
C LEU A 211 2.36 -26.59 5.33
N PRO A 212 2.84 -27.84 5.14
CA PRO A 212 2.27 -29.00 5.84
C PRO A 212 2.41 -28.94 7.35
N ARG A 213 3.49 -28.33 7.85
CA ARG A 213 3.75 -28.14 9.29
C ARG A 213 2.81 -27.08 9.86
N LEU A 214 2.76 -25.90 9.24
CA LEU A 214 1.85 -24.81 9.65
C LEU A 214 0.39 -25.28 9.63
N ARG A 215 -0.02 -26.05 8.61
CA ARG A 215 -1.35 -26.63 8.55
C ARG A 215 -1.64 -27.55 9.72
N ARG A 216 -0.74 -28.50 10.03
CA ARG A 216 -0.90 -29.43 11.14
C ARG A 216 -1.00 -28.72 12.49
N ASP A 217 -0.19 -27.70 12.70
CA ASP A 217 -0.06 -27.02 13.99
C ASP A 217 -1.21 -26.03 14.26
N LEU A 218 -1.86 -25.52 13.21
CA LEU A 218 -2.85 -24.43 13.29
C LEU A 218 -4.27 -24.86 12.92
N ASP A 219 -4.47 -25.82 12.02
CA ASP A 219 -5.80 -26.17 11.50
C ASP A 219 -6.77 -26.59 12.59
N GLY A 220 -6.36 -27.49 13.51
CA GLY A 220 -7.23 -27.95 14.60
C GLY A 220 -7.80 -26.80 15.43
N ARG A 221 -6.94 -25.91 15.93
CA ARG A 221 -7.37 -24.77 16.74
C ARG A 221 -8.23 -23.76 15.95
N VAL A 222 -7.91 -23.54 14.67
CA VAL A 222 -8.71 -22.65 13.81
C VAL A 222 -10.09 -23.26 13.55
N ARG A 223 -10.19 -24.56 13.31
CA ARG A 223 -11.45 -25.29 13.11
C ARG A 223 -12.32 -25.33 14.36
N ASP A 224 -11.71 -25.46 15.54
CA ASP A 224 -12.44 -25.41 16.81
C ASP A 224 -13.15 -24.05 17.01
N LEU A 225 -12.46 -22.96 16.66
CA LEU A 225 -12.94 -21.59 16.78
C LEU A 225 -13.89 -21.18 15.64
N LEU A 226 -13.64 -21.69 14.43
CA LEU A 226 -14.39 -21.40 13.20
C LEU A 226 -14.90 -22.71 12.56
N PRO A 227 -15.87 -23.41 13.18
CA PRO A 227 -16.39 -24.67 12.66
C PRO A 227 -17.07 -24.54 11.30
N GLY A 228 -17.63 -23.37 10.97
CA GLY A 228 -18.27 -23.09 9.69
C GLY A 228 -17.33 -22.60 8.58
N LEU A 229 -16.01 -22.61 8.83
CA LEU A 229 -15.03 -22.11 7.87
C LEU A 229 -15.02 -22.94 6.57
N PRO A 230 -15.19 -22.33 5.38
CA PRO A 230 -15.04 -23.08 4.14
C PRO A 230 -13.64 -23.71 4.02
N PRO A 231 -13.52 -24.98 3.57
CA PRO A 231 -12.25 -25.69 3.46
C PRO A 231 -11.09 -24.93 2.80
N PRO A 232 -11.27 -24.20 1.67
CA PRO A 232 -10.15 -23.62 0.94
C PRO A 232 -9.60 -22.32 1.54
N VAL A 233 -10.29 -21.70 2.51
CA VAL A 233 -9.94 -20.35 2.99
C VAL A 233 -8.64 -20.36 3.80
N LEU A 234 -8.52 -21.26 4.76
CA LEU A 234 -7.30 -21.41 5.56
C LEU A 234 -6.10 -21.79 4.68
N GLU A 235 -6.27 -22.76 3.79
CA GLU A 235 -5.21 -23.22 2.88
C GLU A 235 -4.73 -22.08 1.97
N THR A 236 -5.65 -21.26 1.44
CA THR A 236 -5.29 -20.08 0.64
C THR A 236 -4.45 -19.10 1.45
N LEU A 237 -4.85 -18.82 2.70
CA LEU A 237 -4.12 -17.88 3.57
C LEU A 237 -2.73 -18.38 3.89
N LEU A 238 -2.58 -19.65 4.29
CA LEU A 238 -1.27 -20.24 4.58
C LEU A 238 -0.37 -20.28 3.34
N THR A 239 -0.93 -20.60 2.17
CA THR A 239 -0.21 -20.55 0.89
C THR A 239 0.36 -19.16 0.61
N ARG A 240 -0.41 -18.09 0.87
CA ARG A 240 0.05 -16.71 0.72
C ARG A 240 1.13 -16.33 1.74
N VAL A 241 1.01 -16.79 2.99
CA VAL A 241 2.04 -16.59 4.03
C VAL A 241 3.38 -17.19 3.59
N CYS A 242 3.35 -18.37 2.95
CA CYS A 242 4.52 -19.05 2.39
C CYS A 242 4.97 -18.50 1.02
N ARG A 243 4.40 -17.38 0.52
CA ARG A 243 4.69 -16.77 -0.79
C ARG A 243 4.52 -17.73 -1.99
N MET A 244 3.65 -18.72 -1.87
CA MET A 244 3.30 -19.59 -3.00
C MET A 244 2.15 -18.97 -3.81
N PRO A 245 2.05 -19.25 -5.13
CA PRO A 245 0.87 -18.89 -5.89
C PRO A 245 -0.36 -19.55 -5.27
N PRO A 246 -1.50 -18.85 -5.13
CA PRO A 246 -2.70 -19.45 -4.59
C PRO A 246 -3.11 -20.67 -5.43
N PRO A 247 -3.66 -21.73 -4.81
CA PRO A 247 -4.12 -22.89 -5.56
C PRO A 247 -5.13 -22.47 -6.64
N ARG A 248 -5.03 -23.06 -7.84
CA ARG A 248 -5.96 -22.78 -8.94
C ARG A 248 -7.35 -23.16 -8.50
N ARG A 249 -8.26 -22.18 -8.47
CA ARG A 249 -9.65 -22.38 -8.07
C ARG A 249 -10.47 -22.80 -9.28
N ALA A 250 -11.35 -23.78 -9.12
CA ALA A 250 -12.48 -23.93 -10.03
C ALA A 250 -13.40 -22.71 -9.87
N GLU A 251 -14.07 -22.28 -10.93
CA GLU A 251 -15.00 -21.12 -10.93
C GLU A 251 -16.18 -21.26 -9.96
N ALA A 252 -16.35 -22.44 -9.34
CA ALA A 252 -17.33 -22.68 -8.31
C ALA A 252 -16.93 -21.98 -6.98
N GLU A 253 -17.68 -20.91 -6.69
CA GLU A 253 -17.85 -20.26 -5.38
C GLU A 253 -16.62 -19.49 -4.84
N GLN A 254 -16.60 -18.18 -5.13
CA GLN A 254 -15.70 -17.27 -4.43
C GLN A 254 -16.09 -17.20 -2.95
N PRO A 255 -15.15 -17.40 -2.01
CA PRO A 255 -15.45 -17.35 -0.59
C PRO A 255 -15.97 -15.97 -0.20
N HIS A 256 -16.92 -15.92 0.73
CA HIS A 256 -17.47 -14.68 1.22
C HIS A 256 -16.35 -13.80 1.78
N ALA A 257 -16.38 -12.48 1.53
CA ALA A 257 -15.34 -11.55 1.97
C ALA A 257 -15.03 -11.57 3.49
N ALA A 258 -15.99 -11.97 4.33
CA ALA A 258 -15.77 -12.12 5.77
C ALA A 258 -14.87 -13.32 6.08
N ASP A 259 -14.89 -14.38 5.27
CA ASP A 259 -14.16 -15.62 5.54
C ASP A 259 -12.65 -15.38 5.63
N PRO A 260 -11.96 -14.79 4.63
CA PRO A 260 -10.53 -14.52 4.76
C PRO A 260 -10.22 -13.47 5.82
N ALA A 261 -11.11 -12.50 6.07
CA ALA A 261 -10.90 -11.45 7.07
C ALA A 261 -10.93 -12.02 8.50
N VAL A 262 -11.99 -12.73 8.85
CA VAL A 262 -12.18 -13.40 10.14
C VAL A 262 -11.09 -14.46 10.34
N THR A 263 -10.82 -15.27 9.31
CA THR A 263 -9.79 -16.32 9.41
C THR A 263 -8.41 -15.73 9.63
N ALA A 264 -8.05 -14.63 8.95
CA ALA A 264 -6.75 -14.00 9.15
C ALA A 264 -6.61 -13.42 10.57
N GLY A 265 -7.66 -12.79 11.11
CA GLY A 265 -7.68 -12.29 12.49
C GLY A 265 -7.57 -13.41 13.54
N VAL A 266 -8.34 -14.49 13.38
CA VAL A 266 -8.29 -15.65 14.28
C VAL A 266 -6.94 -16.36 14.19
N LEU A 267 -6.41 -16.57 12.98
CA LEU A 267 -5.10 -17.20 12.78
C LEU A 267 -3.97 -16.38 13.42
N ALA A 268 -4.04 -15.04 13.37
CA ALA A 268 -3.09 -14.18 14.06
C ALA A 268 -3.17 -14.36 15.58
N GLY A 269 -4.39 -14.44 16.13
CA GLY A 269 -4.59 -14.75 17.55
C GLY A 269 -4.07 -16.12 17.95
N VAL A 270 -4.28 -17.15 17.13
CA VAL A 270 -3.77 -18.50 17.40
C VAL A 270 -2.24 -18.51 17.39
N LEU A 271 -1.60 -17.84 16.44
CA LEU A 271 -0.13 -17.74 16.40
C LEU A 271 0.43 -16.98 17.61
N LEU A 272 -0.20 -15.86 18.00
CA LEU A 272 0.18 -15.08 19.18
C LEU A 272 0.03 -15.87 20.47
N ASP A 273 -1.06 -16.61 20.62
CA ASP A 273 -1.29 -17.52 21.75
C ASP A 273 -0.22 -18.61 21.84
N ARG A 274 0.09 -19.27 20.71
CA ARG A 274 1.15 -20.29 20.65
C ARG A 274 2.55 -19.74 20.95
N LEU A 275 2.83 -18.51 20.54
CA LEU A 275 4.10 -17.83 20.82
C LEU A 275 4.17 -17.24 22.23
N GLY A 276 3.06 -17.23 22.99
CA GLY A 276 2.99 -16.55 24.29
C GLY A 276 3.16 -15.04 24.20
N ARG A 277 2.86 -14.43 23.04
CA ARG A 277 3.09 -13.00 22.76
C ARG A 277 1.80 -12.22 22.67
N ASP A 278 1.80 -11.01 23.22
CA ASP A 278 0.71 -10.05 23.06
C ASP A 278 0.85 -9.24 21.76
N LEU A 279 -0.27 -8.71 21.29
CA LEU A 279 -0.23 -7.68 20.26
C LEU A 279 0.54 -6.47 20.81
N PRO A 280 1.56 -5.96 20.11
CA PRO A 280 2.26 -4.77 20.54
C PRO A 280 1.29 -3.59 20.63
N ALA A 281 1.46 -2.75 21.65
CA ALA A 281 0.62 -1.59 21.83
C ALA A 281 0.76 -0.63 20.64
N GLU A 282 -0.30 0.13 20.34
CA GLU A 282 -0.33 1.11 19.24
C GLU A 282 0.88 2.04 19.26
N ALA A 283 1.18 2.58 20.45
CA ALA A 283 2.31 3.48 20.68
C ALA A 283 3.68 2.80 20.47
N GLU A 284 3.80 1.49 20.71
CA GLU A 284 5.03 0.75 20.43
C GLU A 284 5.25 0.53 18.95
N ARG A 285 4.16 0.28 18.19
CA ARG A 285 4.23 0.20 16.74
C ARG A 285 4.54 1.54 16.09
N GLU A 286 3.90 2.62 16.50
CA GLU A 286 4.21 3.96 15.97
C GLU A 286 5.67 4.32 16.21
N ARG A 287 6.20 3.98 17.39
CA ARG A 287 7.63 4.13 17.70
C ARG A 287 8.50 3.25 16.80
N GLN A 288 8.10 2.02 16.53
CA GLN A 288 8.84 1.11 15.66
C GLN A 288 8.82 1.58 14.20
N GLU A 289 7.67 1.99 13.67
CA GLU A 289 7.55 2.53 12.32
C GLU A 289 8.34 3.84 12.16
N ALA A 290 8.35 4.70 13.20
CA ALA A 290 9.17 5.90 13.21
C ALA A 290 10.67 5.56 13.17
N ARG A 291 11.11 4.54 13.93
CA ARG A 291 12.50 4.05 13.89
C ARG A 291 12.87 3.47 12.54
N ASP A 292 11.98 2.71 11.91
CA ASP A 292 12.23 2.11 10.61
C ASP A 292 12.28 3.16 9.50
N ARG A 293 11.41 4.19 9.57
CA ARG A 293 11.49 5.37 8.69
C ARG A 293 12.82 6.09 8.87
N GLN A 294 13.21 6.36 10.11
CA GLN A 294 14.48 7.02 10.42
C GLN A 294 15.69 6.22 9.91
N ARG A 295 15.68 4.89 10.04
CA ARG A 295 16.75 4.03 9.50
C ARG A 295 16.86 4.13 7.98
N ARG A 296 15.73 4.13 7.27
CA ARG A 296 15.70 4.28 5.80
C ARG A 296 16.22 5.66 5.39
N ASP A 297 15.78 6.71 6.07
CA ASP A 297 16.25 8.07 5.79
C ASP A 297 17.77 8.22 6.04
N ASP A 298 18.30 7.54 7.06
CA ASP A 298 19.72 7.50 7.35
C ASP A 298 20.51 6.68 6.31
N GLU A 299 19.96 5.56 5.83
CA GLU A 299 20.55 4.76 4.75
C GLU A 299 20.58 5.54 3.43
N ASP A 300 19.47 6.16 3.04
CA ASP A 300 19.37 7.00 1.85
C ASP A 300 20.35 8.18 1.92
N ARG A 301 20.52 8.78 3.11
CA ARG A 301 21.49 9.86 3.30
C ARG A 301 22.92 9.36 3.11
N ARG A 302 23.27 8.21 3.69
CA ARG A 302 24.60 7.60 3.51
C ARG A 302 24.88 7.29 2.05
N GLU A 303 23.90 6.75 1.32
CA GLU A 303 24.04 6.45 -0.11
C GLU A 303 24.28 7.73 -0.93
N ARG A 304 23.57 8.82 -0.62
CA ARG A 304 23.79 10.13 -1.27
C ARG A 304 25.17 10.71 -0.96
N ASP A 305 25.64 10.60 0.28
CA ASP A 305 26.96 11.06 0.69
C ASP A 305 28.06 10.25 0.01
N ASP A 306 27.89 8.92 -0.09
CA ASP A 306 28.80 8.02 -0.80
C ASP A 306 28.83 8.33 -2.30
N ALA A 307 27.68 8.55 -2.92
CA ALA A 307 27.61 8.95 -4.33
C ALA A 307 28.29 10.29 -4.59
N THR A 308 28.17 11.24 -3.65
CA THR A 308 28.82 12.55 -3.75
C THR A 308 30.34 12.43 -3.63
N ARG A 309 30.83 11.69 -2.64
CA ARG A 309 32.25 11.38 -2.47
C ARG A 309 32.82 10.64 -3.69
N GLY A 310 32.06 9.70 -4.25
CA GLY A 310 32.43 8.99 -5.48
C GLY A 310 32.61 9.93 -6.67
N ARG A 311 31.66 10.86 -6.88
CA ARG A 311 31.77 11.87 -7.95
C ARG A 311 32.98 12.79 -7.77
N GLU A 312 33.26 13.22 -6.54
CA GLU A 312 34.42 14.05 -6.24
C GLU A 312 35.74 13.31 -6.48
N ALA A 313 35.83 12.04 -6.07
CA ALA A 313 37.01 11.22 -6.31
C ALA A 313 37.30 11.01 -7.81
N VAL A 314 36.26 10.83 -8.63
CA VAL A 314 36.39 10.76 -10.10
C VAL A 314 36.92 12.08 -10.66
N ARG A 315 36.32 13.23 -10.28
CA ARG A 315 36.82 14.56 -10.72
C ARG A 315 38.28 14.78 -10.33
N GLN A 316 38.69 14.39 -9.12
CA GLN A 316 40.07 14.52 -8.67
C GLN A 316 41.03 13.65 -9.48
N ARG A 317 40.64 12.42 -9.83
CA ARG A 317 41.41 11.53 -10.71
C ARG A 317 41.56 12.11 -12.11
N ASP A 318 40.48 12.63 -12.67
CA ASP A 318 40.48 13.23 -14.00
C ASP A 318 41.40 14.47 -14.03
N ALA A 319 41.27 15.36 -13.05
CA ALA A 319 42.15 16.51 -12.91
C ALA A 319 43.62 16.11 -12.70
N ALA A 320 43.90 15.02 -11.98
CA ALA A 320 45.26 14.51 -11.81
C ALA A 320 45.82 13.93 -13.12
N TRP A 321 44.99 13.25 -13.91
CA TRP A 321 45.37 12.74 -15.23
C TRP A 321 45.66 13.89 -16.20
N GLU A 322 44.82 14.91 -16.23
CA GLU A 322 45.02 16.11 -17.06
C GLU A 322 46.33 16.83 -16.74
N ARG A 323 46.66 17.00 -15.45
CA ARG A 323 47.94 17.58 -15.03
C ARG A 323 49.14 16.76 -15.52
N ARG A 324 49.07 15.43 -15.41
CA ARG A 324 50.13 14.55 -15.92
C ARG A 324 50.24 14.61 -17.44
N ALA A 325 49.12 14.66 -18.15
CA ALA A 325 49.10 14.79 -19.60
C ALA A 325 49.69 16.13 -20.06
N ALA A 326 49.39 17.23 -19.35
CA ALA A 326 49.96 18.54 -19.62
C ALA A 326 51.49 18.55 -19.42
N ALA A 327 51.97 18.03 -18.29
CA ALA A 327 53.40 17.91 -18.02
C ALA A 327 54.12 17.04 -19.07
N GLY A 328 53.49 15.93 -19.50
CA GLY A 328 54.02 15.08 -20.57
C GLY A 328 54.12 15.80 -21.92
N ARG A 329 53.15 16.64 -22.27
CA ARG A 329 53.19 17.48 -23.49
C ARG A 329 54.32 18.50 -23.44
N GLU A 330 54.54 19.13 -22.29
CA GLU A 330 55.62 20.10 -22.08
C GLU A 330 57.00 19.44 -22.22
N GLN A 331 57.20 18.28 -21.58
CA GLN A 331 58.43 17.50 -21.71
C GLN A 331 58.70 17.07 -23.15
N ALA A 332 57.66 16.66 -23.89
CA ALA A 332 57.78 16.31 -25.31
C ALA A 332 58.16 17.52 -26.17
N ALA A 333 57.60 18.71 -25.88
CA ALA A 333 57.96 19.95 -26.57
C ALA A 333 59.43 20.33 -26.31
N ASP A 334 59.89 20.22 -25.07
CA ASP A 334 61.29 20.46 -24.72
C ASP A 334 62.26 19.47 -25.37
N ALA A 335 61.90 18.18 -25.40
CA ALA A 335 62.69 17.17 -26.10
C ALA A 335 62.81 17.49 -27.60
N ARG A 336 61.71 17.90 -28.25
CA ARG A 336 61.72 18.35 -29.66
C ARG A 336 62.60 19.58 -29.87
N ARG A 337 62.53 20.57 -28.98
CA ARG A 337 63.41 21.76 -29.03
C ARG A 337 64.89 21.38 -28.94
N ARG A 338 65.24 20.50 -28.00
CA ARG A 338 66.62 20.00 -27.84
C ARG A 338 67.11 19.25 -29.07
N LEU A 339 66.27 18.40 -29.66
CA LEU A 339 66.58 17.66 -30.88
C LEU A 339 66.78 18.58 -32.09
N ALA A 340 65.95 19.62 -32.23
CA ALA A 340 66.11 20.63 -33.28
C ALA A 340 67.45 21.38 -33.12
N ALA A 341 67.76 21.86 -31.92
CA ALA A 341 69.03 22.53 -31.63
C ALA A 341 70.26 21.62 -31.79
N ALA A 342 70.12 20.31 -31.57
CA ALA A 342 71.19 19.34 -31.84
C ALA A 342 71.41 19.14 -33.35
N ARG A 343 70.32 19.08 -34.14
CA ARG A 343 70.40 18.98 -35.61
C ARG A 343 71.04 20.20 -36.25
N GLU A 344 70.69 21.39 -35.77
CA GLU A 344 71.28 22.65 -36.24
C GLU A 344 72.78 22.68 -35.99
N ARG A 345 73.22 22.34 -34.77
CA ARG A 345 74.65 22.20 -34.45
C ARG A 345 75.40 21.20 -35.34
N ILE A 346 74.78 20.07 -35.66
CA ILE A 346 75.37 19.08 -36.58
C ILE A 346 75.48 19.64 -38.01
N ALA A 347 74.48 20.41 -38.45
CA ALA A 347 74.48 21.04 -39.77
C ALA A 347 75.57 22.12 -39.88
N ASP A 348 75.78 22.92 -38.84
CA ASP A 348 76.84 23.93 -38.80
C ASP A 348 78.23 23.30 -38.82
N VAL A 349 78.48 22.25 -38.03
CA VAL A 349 79.76 21.51 -38.05
C VAL A 349 80.06 20.92 -39.43
N ARG A 350 79.05 20.41 -40.15
CA ARG A 350 79.23 19.92 -41.52
C ARG A 350 79.57 21.06 -42.49
N ARG A 351 78.96 22.23 -42.32
CA ARG A 351 79.21 23.39 -43.17
C ARG A 351 80.64 23.94 -42.99
N ASP A 352 81.17 23.89 -41.77
CA ASP A 352 82.56 24.26 -41.45
C ASP A 352 83.60 23.23 -41.91
N SER A 353 83.19 22.00 -42.24
CA SER A 353 84.09 20.93 -42.70
C SER A 353 84.25 20.86 -44.22
N ASP A 354 83.36 21.51 -44.98
CA ASP A 354 83.33 21.53 -46.45
C ASP A 354 83.85 22.86 -47.05
N GLY A 355 84.29 23.80 -46.21
CA GLY A 355 84.98 25.05 -46.61
C GLY A 355 86.45 25.01 -46.24
#